data_AF-A0A5M8RK36-F1
#
_entry.id   AF-A0A5M8RK36-F1
#
_cell.length_a   1.000
_cell.length_b   1.000
_cell.length_c   1.000
_cell.angle_alpha   90.00
_cell.angle_beta   90.00
_cell.angle_gamma   90.00
#
_symmetry.space_group_name_H-M   'P 1'
#
loop_
_entity.id
_entity.type
_entity.pdbx_description
1 polymer ?
#
loop_
_entity_poly.entity_id
_entity_poly.type
_entity_poly.pdbx_seq_one_letter_code
_entity_poly.pdbx_strand_id
1 'polypeptide(L)'
;MIYKDIAGLIQKALEADLIESADVNYARNQLMHLLGLESFPEEGVGTTDESIPDLLEKLTGYAVKHGIITDASDDKEILSANLMNCFVARPSVINAVFNQKYHESPSAATEYFYRLSQNSHYIQTKQIEKNISYKVDTAYGEMDITINLSKPEKDPEQIKREREAKQTRSYPKCLLCKENEGYTGRIGYPARANHRIIHIPLLDENWYFQYSPYVYYREHSILFSEKHRRMNIDKQAFHRLLTFTEMFPHYFIGSNADLPIVGGSILSHDHYQAGCYEFAMTRAEDAFSFQLHRHPQIEASVLKWPMSVIRLKGTTINNLVEAADDIFQTWKNYSDQLADVIAFTDDTPHNTITPIARNRNGIFEIDLVLRNNRTSAEHPFGIFHPHEDVHHIKKENIGLIEVMGLAILPPRLKTELAAIKEFLLGRPSRIEAHHLEWAEHLNSEYRELSSQEHAESVLQKELGNKFVKALEDAGVLKERKAFMRFIEAVNQQIN
;
A
#
# COMPACT_ATOMS: atom_id res chain seq x y z
N MET A 1 -11.23 24.89 29.31
CA MET A 1 -10.96 24.59 27.89
C MET A 1 -10.50 23.15 27.74
N ILE A 2 -9.35 22.75 28.31
CA ILE A 2 -8.86 21.36 28.24
C ILE A 2 -9.87 20.28 28.70
N TYR A 3 -10.59 20.50 29.80
CA TYR A 3 -11.61 19.56 30.27
C TYR A 3 -12.77 19.38 29.27
N LYS A 4 -13.07 20.42 28.48
CA LYS A 4 -14.09 20.38 27.43
C LYS A 4 -13.65 19.48 26.28
N ASP A 5 -12.37 19.58 25.91
CA ASP A 5 -11.76 18.76 24.86
C ASP A 5 -11.65 17.29 25.31
N ILE A 6 -11.32 17.02 26.58
CA ILE A 6 -11.34 15.67 27.17
C ILE A 6 -12.75 15.09 27.16
N ALA A 7 -13.75 15.85 27.62
CA ALA A 7 -15.15 15.41 27.62
C ALA A 7 -15.65 15.16 26.18
N GLY A 8 -15.27 16.03 25.24
CA GLY A 8 -15.55 15.86 23.81
C GLY A 8 -14.95 14.57 23.25
N LEU A 9 -13.69 14.27 23.57
CA LEU A 9 -13.03 13.06 23.05
C LEU A 9 -13.68 11.78 23.60
N ILE A 10 -14.03 11.75 24.89
CA ILE A 10 -14.77 10.63 25.49
C ILE A 10 -16.14 10.47 24.83
N GLN A 11 -16.85 11.59 24.61
CA GLN A 11 -18.16 11.57 23.96
C GLN A 11 -18.07 11.03 22.52
N LYS A 12 -17.07 11.45 21.74
CA LYS A 12 -16.83 10.92 20.39
C LYS A 12 -16.45 9.43 20.42
N ALA A 13 -15.72 8.97 21.43
CA ALA A 13 -15.40 7.55 21.58
C ALA A 13 -16.63 6.69 21.89
N LEU A 14 -17.60 7.21 22.67
CA LEU A 14 -18.89 6.57 22.89
C LEU A 14 -19.73 6.53 21.61
N GLU A 15 -19.84 7.66 20.90
CA GLU A 15 -20.58 7.74 19.62
C GLU A 15 -20.01 6.80 18.54
N ALA A 16 -18.71 6.53 18.62
CA ALA A 16 -17.98 5.66 17.70
C ALA A 16 -17.94 4.18 18.11
N ASP A 17 -18.65 3.80 19.19
CA ASP A 17 -18.67 2.46 19.80
C ASP A 17 -17.27 1.92 20.13
N LEU A 18 -16.33 2.81 20.51
CA LEU A 18 -14.99 2.39 20.97
C LEU A 18 -15.02 1.92 22.43
N ILE A 19 -15.89 2.53 23.23
CA ILE A 19 -16.07 2.25 24.65
C ILE A 19 -17.56 2.27 25.03
N GLU A 20 -17.90 1.73 26.19
CA GLU A 20 -19.26 1.79 26.75
C GLU A 20 -19.37 2.83 27.87
N SER A 21 -20.60 3.14 28.31
CA SER A 21 -20.83 4.14 29.37
C SER A 21 -20.11 3.80 30.69
N ALA A 22 -19.87 2.51 30.96
CA ALA A 22 -19.13 2.06 32.14
C ALA A 22 -17.65 2.49 32.12
N ASP A 23 -17.07 2.73 30.95
CA ASP A 23 -15.66 3.05 30.76
C ASP A 23 -15.36 4.55 30.89
N VAL A 24 -16.38 5.41 30.91
CA VAL A 24 -16.22 6.88 30.89
C VAL A 24 -15.27 7.38 31.99
N ASN A 25 -15.45 6.90 33.22
CA ASN A 25 -14.60 7.30 34.34
C ASN A 25 -13.18 6.74 34.21
N TYR A 26 -13.04 5.50 33.70
CA TYR A 26 -11.74 4.90 33.44
C TYR A 26 -10.97 5.70 32.39
N ALA A 27 -11.57 5.96 31.22
CA ALA A 27 -10.98 6.72 30.14
C ALA A 27 -10.59 8.13 30.60
N ARG A 28 -11.48 8.83 31.32
CA ARG A 28 -11.17 10.16 31.89
C ARG A 28 -9.91 10.14 32.75
N ASN A 29 -9.81 9.19 33.67
CA ASN A 29 -8.66 9.08 34.57
C ASN A 29 -7.36 8.80 33.80
N GLN A 30 -7.40 7.95 32.76
CA GLN A 30 -6.23 7.67 31.92
C GLN A 30 -5.80 8.90 31.12
N LEU A 31 -6.73 9.63 30.51
CA LEU A 31 -6.43 10.86 29.77
C LEU A 31 -5.85 11.95 30.67
N MET A 32 -6.42 12.13 31.87
CA MET A 32 -5.90 13.08 32.85
C MET A 32 -4.46 12.76 33.24
N HIS A 33 -4.15 11.47 33.47
CA HIS A 33 -2.79 11.04 33.78
C HIS A 33 -1.81 11.37 32.64
N LEU A 34 -2.17 11.07 31.39
CA LEU A 34 -1.34 11.37 30.21
C LEU A 34 -1.15 12.87 29.98
N LEU A 35 -2.11 13.69 30.41
CA LEU A 35 -2.10 15.15 30.28
C LEU A 35 -1.63 15.87 31.56
N GLY A 36 -1.11 15.15 32.56
CA GLY A 36 -0.61 15.75 33.80
C GLY A 36 -1.65 16.54 34.62
N LEU A 37 -2.93 16.12 34.56
CA LEU A 37 -4.04 16.78 35.26
C LEU A 37 -4.36 16.05 36.58
N GLU A 38 -4.43 16.78 37.68
CA GLU A 38 -4.71 16.21 39.02
C GLU A 38 -6.19 16.26 39.42
N SER A 39 -6.99 17.10 38.75
CA SER A 39 -8.40 17.34 39.09
C SER A 39 -9.27 17.44 37.85
N PHE A 40 -10.54 17.08 37.95
CA PHE A 40 -11.56 17.33 36.93
C PHE A 40 -12.72 18.12 37.58
N PRO A 41 -13.31 19.13 36.90
CA PRO A 41 -14.41 19.91 37.47
C PRO A 41 -15.60 19.04 37.93
N GLU A 42 -16.15 19.35 39.09
CA GLU A 42 -17.36 18.67 39.63
C GLU A 42 -18.63 19.06 38.86
N GLU A 43 -18.69 20.27 38.33
CA GLU A 43 -19.79 20.74 37.49
C GLU A 43 -19.68 20.14 36.09
N GLY A 44 -20.83 19.77 35.49
CA GLY A 44 -20.90 19.15 34.17
C GLY A 44 -20.17 19.99 33.11
N VAL A 45 -19.08 19.47 32.58
CA VAL A 45 -18.34 20.09 31.49
C VAL A 45 -19.08 19.81 30.18
N GLY A 46 -19.57 20.86 29.51
CA GLY A 46 -20.20 20.71 28.19
C GLY A 46 -19.23 20.09 27.16
N THR A 47 -19.75 19.49 26.11
CA THR A 47 -18.94 18.88 25.03
C THR A 47 -18.71 19.86 23.88
N THR A 48 -17.77 19.54 22.99
CA THR A 48 -17.63 20.17 21.66
C THR A 48 -18.10 19.18 20.59
N ASP A 49 -18.48 19.69 19.42
CA ASP A 49 -18.85 18.85 18.26
C ASP A 49 -17.68 18.67 17.28
N GLU A 50 -16.46 18.68 17.81
CA GLU A 50 -15.25 18.54 16.99
C GLU A 50 -14.91 17.09 16.73
N SER A 51 -14.19 16.83 15.63
CA SER A 51 -13.79 15.47 15.27
C SER A 51 -12.70 14.95 16.22
N ILE A 52 -12.56 13.61 16.30
CA ILE A 52 -11.46 12.98 17.05
C ILE A 52 -10.08 13.56 16.66
N PRO A 53 -9.72 13.68 15.35
CA PRO A 53 -8.47 14.32 14.95
C PRO A 53 -8.28 15.74 15.50
N ASP A 54 -9.32 16.59 15.47
CA ASP A 54 -9.24 17.98 15.93
C ASP A 54 -9.03 18.06 17.45
N LEU A 55 -9.73 17.19 18.18
CA LEU A 55 -9.59 17.08 19.63
C LEU A 55 -8.17 16.62 20.01
N LEU A 56 -7.60 15.64 19.30
CA LEU A 56 -6.23 15.19 19.51
C LEU A 56 -5.21 16.30 19.24
N GLU A 57 -5.41 17.11 18.20
CA GLU A 57 -4.57 18.28 17.90
C GLU A 57 -4.59 19.31 19.06
N LYS A 58 -5.77 19.58 19.63
CA LYS A 58 -5.90 20.47 20.79
C LYS A 58 -5.25 19.91 22.06
N LEU A 59 -5.46 18.63 22.33
CA LEU A 59 -4.92 17.95 23.51
C LEU A 59 -3.39 17.87 23.44
N THR A 60 -2.83 17.56 22.27
CA THR A 60 -1.38 17.58 22.04
C THR A 60 -0.81 19.01 22.11
N GLY A 61 -1.52 20.01 21.57
CA GLY A 61 -1.15 21.42 21.70
C GLY A 61 -1.14 21.92 23.14
N TYR A 62 -2.10 21.47 23.97
CA TYR A 62 -2.08 21.71 25.41
C TYR A 62 -0.85 21.10 26.07
N ALA A 63 -0.53 19.85 25.74
CA ALA A 63 0.59 19.12 26.31
C ALA A 63 1.95 19.78 25.99
N VAL A 64 2.13 20.28 24.77
CA VAL A 64 3.29 21.09 24.38
C VAL A 64 3.35 22.38 25.20
N LYS A 65 2.25 23.14 25.27
CA LYS A 65 2.20 24.44 25.96
C LYS A 65 2.54 24.33 27.46
N HIS A 66 2.21 23.21 28.09
CA HIS A 66 2.44 22.98 29.52
C HIS A 66 3.70 22.14 29.80
N GLY A 67 4.52 21.86 28.78
CA GLY A 67 5.78 21.15 28.93
C GLY A 67 5.65 19.67 29.29
N ILE A 68 4.49 19.05 29.02
CA ILE A 68 4.26 17.61 29.21
C ILE A 68 4.99 16.80 28.14
N ILE A 69 5.04 17.34 26.91
CA ILE A 69 5.82 16.80 25.79
C ILE A 69 6.59 17.92 25.09
N THR A 70 7.58 17.58 24.26
CA THR A 70 8.26 18.59 23.44
C THR A 70 7.45 18.91 22.18
N ASP A 71 7.70 20.07 21.56
CA ASP A 71 7.08 20.48 20.29
C ASP A 71 7.70 19.75 19.08
N ALA A 72 7.82 18.42 19.17
CA ALA A 72 8.35 17.57 18.11
C ALA A 72 7.28 16.65 17.54
N SER A 73 7.34 16.34 16.24
CA SER A 73 6.35 15.47 15.57
C SER A 73 6.22 14.11 16.24
N ASP A 74 7.35 13.45 16.52
CA ASP A 74 7.38 12.12 17.17
C ASP A 74 6.66 12.16 18.53
N ASP A 75 6.90 13.19 19.36
CA ASP A 75 6.30 13.31 20.68
C ASP A 75 4.78 13.56 20.61
N LYS A 76 4.34 14.38 19.65
CA LYS A 76 2.91 14.61 19.40
C LYS A 76 2.21 13.34 18.92
N GLU A 77 2.83 12.61 17.99
CA GLU A 77 2.32 11.33 17.49
C GLU A 77 2.23 10.26 18.59
N ILE A 78 3.28 10.16 19.43
CA ILE A 78 3.30 9.28 20.60
C ILE A 78 2.15 9.62 21.53
N LEU A 79 2.01 10.88 21.96
CA LEU A 79 0.93 11.26 22.86
C LEU A 79 -0.45 10.99 22.23
N SER A 80 -0.66 11.40 20.97
CA SER A 80 -1.92 11.19 20.25
C SER A 80 -2.34 9.71 20.21
N ALA A 81 -1.41 8.82 19.85
CA ALA A 81 -1.68 7.38 19.83
C ALA A 81 -1.99 6.81 21.22
N ASN A 82 -1.32 7.29 22.27
CA ASN A 82 -1.55 6.84 23.64
C ASN A 82 -2.87 7.38 24.22
N LEU A 83 -3.27 8.61 23.88
CA LEU A 83 -4.60 9.13 24.23
C LEU A 83 -5.70 8.28 23.58
N MET A 84 -5.54 7.90 22.30
CA MET A 84 -6.50 7.02 21.64
C MET A 84 -6.49 5.60 22.19
N ASN A 85 -5.34 5.09 22.65
CA ASN A 85 -5.26 3.76 23.25
C ASN A 85 -6.12 3.61 24.52
N CYS A 86 -6.46 4.72 25.21
CA CYS A 86 -7.40 4.70 26.33
C CYS A 86 -8.80 4.21 25.94
N PHE A 87 -9.15 4.27 24.66
CA PHE A 87 -10.46 3.90 24.14
C PHE A 87 -10.47 2.59 23.35
N VAL A 88 -9.32 1.99 23.06
CA VAL A 88 -9.25 0.78 22.23
C VAL A 88 -9.14 -0.45 23.12
N ALA A 89 -10.11 -1.35 23.03
CA ALA A 89 -10.13 -2.60 23.80
C ALA A 89 -8.86 -3.44 23.58
N ARG A 90 -8.58 -4.36 24.52
CA ARG A 90 -7.39 -5.22 24.47
C ARG A 90 -7.43 -6.16 23.24
N PRO A 91 -6.27 -6.59 22.72
CA PRO A 91 -6.20 -7.44 21.53
C PRO A 91 -7.08 -8.70 21.57
N SER A 92 -7.21 -9.35 22.74
CA SER A 92 -8.05 -10.54 22.91
C SER A 92 -9.53 -10.26 22.68
N VAL A 93 -10.02 -9.10 23.10
CA VAL A 93 -11.41 -8.66 22.89
C VAL A 93 -11.64 -8.35 21.42
N ILE A 94 -10.72 -7.61 20.79
CA ILE A 94 -10.80 -7.28 19.36
C ILE A 94 -10.83 -8.53 18.49
N ASN A 95 -9.96 -9.51 18.76
CA ASN A 95 -9.93 -10.78 18.04
C ASN A 95 -11.21 -11.61 18.28
N ALA A 96 -11.74 -11.62 19.51
CA ALA A 96 -12.99 -12.32 19.81
C ALA A 96 -14.18 -11.72 19.04
N VAL A 97 -14.31 -10.39 19.01
CA VAL A 97 -15.37 -9.70 18.26
C VAL A 97 -15.19 -9.91 16.75
N PHE A 98 -13.96 -9.82 16.24
CA PHE A 98 -13.67 -10.12 14.84
C PHE A 98 -14.12 -11.52 14.46
N ASN A 99 -13.77 -12.54 15.25
CA ASN A 99 -14.16 -13.93 14.99
C ASN A 99 -15.68 -14.12 15.08
N GLN A 100 -16.35 -13.47 16.04
CA GLN A 100 -17.81 -13.46 16.11
C GLN A 100 -18.42 -12.89 14.82
N LYS A 101 -17.90 -11.76 14.33
CA LYS A 101 -18.35 -11.14 13.08
C LYS A 101 -18.01 -11.99 11.86
N TYR A 102 -16.88 -12.71 11.88
CA TYR A 102 -16.49 -13.60 10.80
C TYR A 102 -17.47 -14.78 10.65
N HIS A 103 -18.03 -15.27 11.75
CA HIS A 103 -19.10 -16.27 11.71
C HIS A 103 -20.42 -15.73 11.11
N GLU A 104 -20.66 -14.42 11.16
CA GLU A 104 -21.78 -13.78 10.44
C GLU A 104 -21.44 -13.71 8.93
N SER A 105 -20.30 -13.11 8.59
CA SER A 105 -19.67 -13.18 7.27
C SER A 105 -18.23 -12.65 7.31
N PRO A 106 -17.34 -13.09 6.38
CA PRO A 106 -16.00 -12.50 6.26
C PRO A 106 -16.02 -10.98 6.08
N SER A 107 -17.00 -10.45 5.34
CA SER A 107 -17.16 -9.01 5.12
C SER A 107 -17.60 -8.25 6.37
N ALA A 108 -18.44 -8.83 7.23
CA ALA A 108 -18.83 -8.21 8.49
C ALA A 108 -17.64 -8.06 9.44
N ALA A 109 -16.72 -9.04 9.45
CA ALA A 109 -15.50 -8.98 10.25
C ALA A 109 -14.55 -7.87 9.79
N THR A 110 -14.29 -7.79 8.49
CA THR A 110 -13.40 -6.77 7.93
C THR A 110 -14.01 -5.37 8.06
N GLU A 111 -15.30 -5.19 7.82
CA GLU A 111 -15.99 -3.90 7.99
C GLU A 111 -15.95 -3.41 9.45
N TYR A 112 -16.20 -4.30 10.42
CA TYR A 112 -16.03 -3.99 11.84
C TYR A 112 -14.63 -3.47 12.16
N PHE A 113 -13.61 -4.21 11.71
CA PHE A 113 -12.23 -3.87 12.03
C PHE A 113 -11.74 -2.63 11.29
N TYR A 114 -12.22 -2.39 10.07
CA TYR A 114 -11.93 -1.18 9.29
C TYR A 114 -12.50 0.05 9.98
N ARG A 115 -13.78 -0.01 10.38
CA ARG A 115 -14.44 1.06 11.14
C ARG A 115 -13.72 1.33 12.47
N LEU A 116 -13.34 0.29 13.20
CA LEU A 116 -12.54 0.45 14.43
C LEU A 116 -11.20 1.14 14.15
N SER A 117 -10.53 0.76 13.05
CA SER A 117 -9.24 1.35 12.65
C SER A 117 -9.35 2.82 12.23
N GLN A 118 -10.48 3.22 11.63
CA GLN A 118 -10.80 4.63 11.34
C GLN A 118 -11.12 5.41 12.62
N ASN A 119 -12.02 4.88 13.45
CA ASN A 119 -12.52 5.54 14.66
C ASN A 119 -11.43 5.68 15.74
N SER A 120 -10.53 4.70 15.86
CA SER A 120 -9.37 4.77 16.75
C SER A 120 -8.29 5.75 16.27
N HIS A 121 -8.50 6.40 15.13
CA HIS A 121 -7.54 7.29 14.47
C HIS A 121 -6.19 6.60 14.14
N TYR A 122 -6.20 5.26 14.01
CA TYR A 122 -5.06 4.52 13.49
C TYR A 122 -4.93 4.73 11.98
N ILE A 123 -6.06 4.68 11.25
CA ILE A 123 -6.15 5.16 9.87
C ILE A 123 -6.35 6.68 9.90
N GLN A 124 -5.43 7.40 9.27
CA GLN A 124 -5.36 8.86 9.31
C GLN A 124 -6.31 9.52 8.31
N THR A 125 -7.62 9.32 8.48
CA THR A 125 -8.67 9.71 7.50
C THR A 125 -8.57 11.17 7.05
N LYS A 126 -8.41 12.12 7.98
CA LYS A 126 -8.23 13.56 7.67
C LYS A 126 -6.98 13.86 6.84
N GLN A 127 -5.92 13.05 6.96
CA GLN A 127 -4.73 13.19 6.11
C GLN A 127 -4.94 12.56 4.74
N ILE A 128 -5.67 11.44 4.67
CA ILE A 128 -6.01 10.75 3.42
C ILE A 128 -6.95 11.62 2.55
N GLU A 129 -7.89 12.34 3.15
CA GLU A 129 -8.78 13.29 2.45
C GLU A 129 -8.04 14.40 1.69
N LYS A 130 -6.77 14.67 2.05
CA LYS A 130 -5.95 15.65 1.33
C LYS A 130 -5.41 15.11 0.02
N ASN A 131 -5.36 13.79 -0.18
CA ASN A 131 -4.80 13.17 -1.37
C ASN A 131 -5.57 13.62 -2.63
N ILE A 132 -4.83 13.80 -3.72
CA ILE A 132 -5.43 14.04 -5.03
C ILE A 132 -5.60 12.69 -5.69
N SER A 133 -6.81 12.36 -6.14
CA SER A 133 -7.09 11.12 -6.86
C SER A 133 -8.03 11.36 -8.03
N TYR A 134 -7.71 10.79 -9.17
CA TYR A 134 -8.53 10.84 -10.39
C TYR A 134 -8.22 9.63 -11.28
N LYS A 135 -9.02 9.47 -12.33
CA LYS A 135 -8.93 8.36 -13.28
C LYS A 135 -8.57 8.87 -14.67
N VAL A 136 -7.80 8.08 -15.42
CA VAL A 136 -7.35 8.42 -16.78
C VAL A 136 -7.60 7.24 -17.69
N ASP A 137 -8.27 7.49 -18.83
CA ASP A 137 -8.45 6.50 -19.88
C ASP A 137 -7.14 6.28 -20.65
N THR A 138 -6.76 5.01 -20.82
CA THR A 138 -5.53 4.62 -21.52
C THR A 138 -5.81 3.47 -22.50
N ALA A 139 -4.81 3.10 -23.29
CA ALA A 139 -4.88 1.93 -24.19
C ALA A 139 -5.13 0.59 -23.46
N TYR A 140 -4.92 0.56 -22.14
CA TYR A 140 -5.06 -0.61 -21.27
C TYR A 140 -6.28 -0.51 -20.34
N GLY A 141 -7.16 0.47 -20.57
CA GLY A 141 -8.31 0.77 -19.71
C GLY A 141 -8.06 1.97 -18.79
N GLU A 142 -9.01 2.19 -17.88
CA GLU A 142 -8.99 3.31 -16.94
C GLU A 142 -7.99 3.04 -15.80
N MET A 143 -6.95 3.86 -15.72
CA MET A 143 -5.91 3.83 -14.68
C MET A 143 -6.28 4.78 -13.54
N ASP A 144 -5.97 4.39 -12.31
CA ASP A 144 -6.14 5.24 -11.13
C ASP A 144 -4.84 6.01 -10.84
N ILE A 145 -4.93 7.33 -10.70
CA ILE A 145 -3.78 8.19 -10.36
C ILE A 145 -4.01 8.81 -8.99
N THR A 146 -3.02 8.69 -8.09
CA THR A 146 -3.06 9.38 -6.80
C THR A 146 -1.75 10.09 -6.48
N ILE A 147 -1.84 11.34 -6.00
CA ILE A 147 -0.72 12.07 -5.40
C ILE A 147 -0.89 11.97 -3.88
N ASN A 148 0.02 11.22 -3.22
CA ASN A 148 -0.08 10.95 -1.80
C ASN A 148 0.42 12.14 -0.96
N LEU A 149 -0.52 12.86 -0.36
CA LEU A 149 -0.30 14.02 0.51
C LEU A 149 -0.50 13.67 1.99
N SER A 150 -0.87 12.42 2.28
CA SER A 150 -1.18 11.96 3.63
C SER A 150 0.05 11.58 4.47
N LYS A 151 1.19 11.31 3.81
CA LYS A 151 2.44 10.98 4.49
C LYS A 151 3.26 12.25 4.73
N PRO A 152 3.51 12.65 5.98
CA PRO A 152 4.31 13.83 6.27
C PRO A 152 5.77 13.63 5.83
N GLU A 153 6.36 14.67 5.23
CA GLU A 153 7.81 14.74 5.03
C GLU A 153 8.52 15.01 6.36
N LYS A 154 9.70 14.41 6.55
CA LYS A 154 10.47 14.61 7.78
C LYS A 154 11.19 15.95 7.75
N ASP A 155 11.04 16.74 8.81
CA ASP A 155 11.76 18.00 9.00
C ASP A 155 13.27 17.74 9.26
N PRO A 156 14.20 18.55 8.70
CA PRO A 156 15.61 18.59 9.10
C PRO A 156 15.90 18.42 10.61
N GLU A 157 15.15 19.08 11.48
CA GLU A 157 15.33 18.96 12.95
C GLU A 157 14.95 17.56 13.48
N GLN A 158 13.92 16.94 12.90
CA GLN A 158 13.55 15.55 13.22
C GLN A 158 14.65 14.58 12.78
N ILE A 159 15.20 14.76 11.58
CA ILE A 159 16.31 13.95 11.06
C ILE A 159 17.53 14.06 11.97
N LYS A 160 17.82 15.26 12.48
CA LYS A 160 18.92 15.48 13.43
C LYS A 160 18.67 14.75 14.75
N ARG A 161 17.49 14.87 15.34
CA ARG A 161 17.11 14.14 16.56
C ARG A 161 17.19 12.62 16.40
N GLU A 162 16.74 12.09 15.26
CA GLU A 162 16.82 10.66 14.95
C GLU A 162 18.27 10.16 14.88
N ARG A 163 19.20 10.98 14.36
CA ARG A 163 20.63 10.65 14.30
C ARG A 163 21.30 10.70 15.67
N GLU A 164 20.89 11.63 16.52
CA GLU A 164 21.43 11.79 17.89
C GLU A 164 20.88 10.73 18.85
N ALA A 165 19.68 10.20 18.58
CA ALA A 165 19.11 9.09 19.32
C ALA A 165 19.98 7.83 19.15
N LYS A 166 20.62 7.37 20.23
CA LYS A 166 21.39 6.10 20.23
C LYS A 166 20.47 4.95 19.80
N GLN A 167 20.68 4.43 18.59
CA GLN A 167 19.94 3.28 18.02
C GLN A 167 20.33 1.94 18.68
N THR A 168 20.48 1.90 20.00
CA THR A 168 20.86 0.68 20.74
C THR A 168 19.66 -0.19 21.12
N ARG A 169 18.52 -0.08 20.42
CA ARG A 169 17.26 -0.75 20.82
C ARG A 169 16.63 -1.53 19.68
N SER A 170 16.49 -2.83 19.89
CA SER A 170 16.14 -3.89 18.93
C SER A 170 14.67 -4.31 18.94
N TYR A 171 13.80 -3.56 19.61
CA TYR A 171 12.38 -3.91 19.81
C TYR A 171 11.45 -2.73 19.51
N PRO A 172 10.40 -2.90 18.69
CA PRO A 172 10.17 -4.05 17.81
C PRO A 172 11.27 -4.18 16.74
N LYS A 173 11.45 -5.37 16.17
CA LYS A 173 12.53 -5.64 15.20
C LYS A 173 12.34 -4.91 13.87
N CYS A 174 11.10 -4.78 13.42
CA CYS A 174 10.71 -3.99 12.26
C CYS A 174 9.26 -3.51 12.39
N LEU A 175 8.83 -2.68 11.43
CA LEU A 175 7.50 -2.05 11.39
C LEU A 175 6.31 -3.01 11.26
N LEU A 176 6.55 -4.27 10.88
CA LEU A 176 5.52 -5.31 10.70
C LEU A 176 5.54 -6.38 11.81
N CYS A 177 6.50 -6.34 12.73
CA CYS A 177 6.52 -7.29 13.84
C CYS A 177 5.25 -7.16 14.69
N LYS A 178 4.66 -8.29 15.12
CA LYS A 178 3.46 -8.30 15.98
C LYS A 178 3.67 -7.54 17.30
N GLU A 179 4.92 -7.43 17.73
CA GLU A 179 5.41 -6.63 18.85
C GLU A 179 5.09 -5.13 18.75
N ASN A 180 4.67 -4.65 17.57
CA ASN A 180 4.16 -3.29 17.38
C ASN A 180 2.76 -3.08 17.96
N GLU A 181 1.96 -4.13 18.17
CA GLU A 181 0.61 -4.00 18.74
C GLU A 181 0.70 -3.40 20.15
N GLY A 182 0.12 -2.21 20.35
CA GLY A 182 0.19 -1.50 21.62
C GLY A 182 1.53 -0.81 21.90
N TYR A 183 2.46 -0.74 20.94
CA TYR A 183 3.78 -0.14 21.18
C TYR A 183 3.69 1.38 21.32
N THR A 184 4.16 1.93 22.44
CA THR A 184 4.09 3.36 22.78
C THR A 184 4.71 4.28 21.71
N GLY A 185 5.73 3.82 20.99
CA GLY A 185 6.53 4.62 20.07
C GLY A 185 7.82 5.13 20.69
N ARG A 186 8.73 5.65 19.85
CA ARG A 186 9.98 6.33 20.27
C ARG A 186 10.46 7.25 19.16
N ILE A 187 11.41 8.13 19.45
CA ILE A 187 12.05 8.96 18.43
C ILE A 187 12.56 8.07 17.28
N GLY A 188 12.19 8.41 16.05
CA GLY A 188 12.53 7.67 14.84
C GLY A 188 11.84 6.31 14.65
N TYR A 189 10.80 6.00 15.45
CA TYR A 189 10.00 4.79 15.28
C TYR A 189 8.52 5.04 15.63
N PRO A 190 7.57 4.74 14.72
CA PRO A 190 6.20 5.20 14.84
C PRO A 190 5.49 4.68 16.10
N ALA A 191 4.62 5.52 16.66
CA ALA A 191 3.71 5.11 17.71
C ALA A 191 2.62 4.16 17.17
N ARG A 192 2.35 3.10 17.93
CA ARG A 192 1.39 2.04 17.61
C ARG A 192 0.57 1.65 18.85
N ALA A 193 0.41 2.57 19.80
CA ALA A 193 -0.29 2.30 21.06
C ALA A 193 -1.76 1.90 20.82
N ASN A 194 -2.46 2.63 19.95
CA ASN A 194 -3.83 2.35 19.51
C ASN A 194 -3.93 1.33 18.37
N HIS A 195 -2.81 0.76 17.91
CA HIS A 195 -2.79 -0.24 16.84
C HIS A 195 -3.28 -1.59 17.36
N ARG A 196 -4.07 -2.30 16.55
CA ARG A 196 -4.54 -3.67 16.80
C ARG A 196 -4.31 -4.51 15.56
N ILE A 197 -4.08 -5.81 15.76
CA ILE A 197 -3.89 -6.79 14.68
C ILE A 197 -4.83 -7.99 14.89
N ILE A 198 -5.27 -8.59 13.80
CA ILE A 198 -6.14 -9.77 13.82
C ILE A 198 -5.31 -11.00 13.51
N HIS A 199 -5.40 -12.04 14.34
CA HIS A 199 -4.77 -13.33 14.09
C HIS A 199 -5.54 -14.09 13.02
N ILE A 200 -4.84 -14.45 11.94
CA ILE A 200 -5.36 -15.22 10.81
C ILE A 200 -4.53 -16.50 10.70
N PRO A 201 -5.06 -17.66 11.14
CA PRO A 201 -4.47 -18.95 10.82
C PRO A 201 -4.52 -19.16 9.30
N LEU A 202 -3.37 -19.41 8.68
CA LEU A 202 -3.27 -19.59 7.23
C LEU A 202 -2.35 -20.79 6.94
N LEU A 203 -2.92 -21.84 6.36
CA LEU A 203 -2.28 -23.16 6.27
C LEU A 203 -1.85 -23.62 7.68
N ASP A 204 -0.62 -24.12 7.84
CA ASP A 204 -0.03 -24.53 9.12
C ASP A 204 0.76 -23.39 9.81
N GLU A 205 0.49 -22.13 9.46
CA GLU A 205 1.19 -20.96 9.97
C GLU A 205 0.25 -19.93 10.62
N ASN A 206 0.80 -19.12 11.51
CA ASN A 206 0.12 -17.95 12.06
C ASN A 206 0.51 -16.70 11.27
N TRP A 207 -0.50 -15.98 10.81
CA TRP A 207 -0.37 -14.68 10.16
C TRP A 207 -1.20 -13.65 10.91
N TYR A 208 -0.89 -12.38 10.68
CA TYR A 208 -1.60 -11.27 11.29
C TYR A 208 -2.04 -10.28 10.23
N PHE A 209 -3.29 -9.84 10.34
CA PHE A 209 -3.92 -8.89 9.45
C PHE A 209 -4.02 -7.51 10.10
N GLN A 210 -3.66 -6.48 9.35
CA GLN A 210 -3.82 -5.08 9.74
C GLN A 210 -4.19 -4.20 8.54
N TYR A 211 -4.82 -3.06 8.80
CA TYR A 211 -4.90 -2.00 7.80
C TYR A 211 -3.62 -1.17 7.72
N SER A 212 -3.35 -0.59 6.55
CA SER A 212 -2.34 0.46 6.39
C SER A 212 -2.85 1.74 7.07
N PRO A 213 -2.04 2.46 7.87
CA PRO A 213 -2.43 3.74 8.46
C PRO A 213 -2.58 4.85 7.41
N TYR A 214 -1.92 4.69 6.25
CA TYR A 214 -2.00 5.57 5.08
C TYR A 214 -2.53 4.74 3.91
N VAL A 215 -3.85 4.59 3.83
CA VAL A 215 -4.50 3.78 2.80
C VAL A 215 -4.39 4.46 1.42
N TYR A 216 -4.18 3.66 0.38
CA TYR A 216 -4.18 4.13 -1.02
C TYR A 216 -5.49 3.84 -1.75
N TYR A 217 -6.23 2.85 -1.25
CA TYR A 217 -7.51 2.40 -1.74
C TYR A 217 -8.31 1.87 -0.54
N ARG A 218 -9.61 1.65 -0.74
CA ARG A 218 -10.50 1.16 0.32
C ARG A 218 -9.97 -0.14 0.92
N GLU A 219 -9.89 -0.18 2.26
CA GLU A 219 -9.47 -1.37 3.00
C GLU A 219 -8.06 -1.89 2.63
N HIS A 220 -7.16 -0.99 2.19
CA HIS A 220 -5.74 -1.31 2.00
C HIS A 220 -5.16 -1.92 3.29
N SER A 221 -4.80 -3.19 3.20
CA SER A 221 -4.41 -4.04 4.31
C SER A 221 -3.13 -4.81 4.02
N ILE A 222 -2.53 -5.30 5.10
CA ILE A 222 -1.27 -6.05 5.11
C ILE A 222 -1.53 -7.32 5.92
N LEU A 223 -1.20 -8.47 5.31
CA LEU A 223 -1.15 -9.75 5.98
C LEU A 223 0.32 -10.13 6.17
N PHE A 224 0.81 -10.24 7.40
CA PHE A 224 2.22 -10.47 7.69
C PHE A 224 2.44 -11.70 8.56
N SER A 225 3.58 -12.38 8.36
CA SER A 225 3.90 -13.60 9.08
C SER A 225 4.15 -13.32 10.57
N GLU A 226 3.74 -14.22 11.46
CA GLU A 226 4.18 -14.14 12.87
C GLU A 226 5.71 -14.16 12.98
N LYS A 227 6.37 -14.98 12.14
CA LYS A 227 7.82 -15.13 12.15
C LYS A 227 8.45 -14.00 11.34
N HIS A 228 9.40 -13.29 11.95
CA HIS A 228 10.24 -12.34 11.24
C HIS A 228 11.23 -13.09 10.34
N ARG A 229 10.82 -13.34 9.09
CA ARG A 229 11.63 -13.95 8.03
C ARG A 229 11.56 -13.07 6.79
N ARG A 230 12.58 -13.14 5.93
CA ARG A 230 12.55 -12.41 4.66
C ARG A 230 11.39 -12.91 3.80
N MET A 231 10.84 -11.99 3.01
CA MET A 231 9.87 -12.29 1.98
C MET A 231 10.47 -13.28 0.96
N ASN A 232 9.66 -14.24 0.52
CA ASN A 232 10.08 -15.26 -0.44
C ASN A 232 8.90 -15.61 -1.35
N ILE A 233 9.14 -15.64 -2.66
CA ILE A 233 8.16 -16.16 -3.63
C ILE A 233 8.47 -17.63 -3.89
N ASP A 234 7.54 -18.49 -3.53
CA ASP A 234 7.59 -19.92 -3.76
C ASP A 234 6.17 -20.50 -3.93
N LYS A 235 6.09 -21.80 -4.16
CA LYS A 235 4.82 -22.54 -4.22
C LYS A 235 3.91 -22.28 -3.01
N GLN A 236 4.49 -22.18 -1.82
CA GLN A 236 3.72 -21.91 -0.60
C GLN A 236 3.17 -20.48 -0.58
N ALA A 237 3.87 -19.50 -1.16
CA ALA A 237 3.34 -18.16 -1.34
C ALA A 237 2.06 -18.19 -2.20
N PHE A 238 2.05 -18.91 -3.34
CA PHE A 238 0.84 -19.05 -4.16
C PHE A 238 -0.31 -19.72 -3.40
N HIS A 239 0.01 -20.77 -2.62
CA HIS A 239 -0.98 -21.46 -1.81
C HIS A 239 -1.58 -20.52 -0.75
N ARG A 240 -0.75 -19.79 0.00
CA ARG A 240 -1.19 -18.80 1.00
C ARG A 240 -2.10 -17.73 0.38
N LEU A 241 -1.71 -17.18 -0.77
CA LEU A 241 -2.50 -16.14 -1.46
C LEU A 241 -3.88 -16.68 -1.87
N LEU A 242 -3.95 -17.87 -2.46
CA LEU A 242 -5.22 -18.48 -2.89
C LEU A 242 -6.09 -18.93 -1.69
N THR A 243 -5.50 -19.49 -0.64
CA THR A 243 -6.25 -19.83 0.58
C THR A 243 -6.80 -18.59 1.27
N PHE A 244 -6.06 -17.47 1.27
CA PHE A 244 -6.58 -16.23 1.82
C PHE A 244 -7.83 -15.74 1.07
N THR A 245 -7.88 -15.88 -0.26
CA THR A 245 -9.05 -15.47 -1.06
C THR A 245 -10.24 -16.43 -0.93
N GLU A 246 -10.03 -17.63 -0.40
CA GLU A 246 -11.11 -18.49 0.07
C GLU A 246 -11.70 -17.98 1.39
N MET A 247 -10.86 -17.53 2.32
CA MET A 247 -11.27 -16.98 3.62
C MET A 247 -11.96 -15.61 3.47
N PHE A 248 -11.40 -14.74 2.61
CA PHE A 248 -11.89 -13.38 2.37
C PHE A 248 -12.18 -13.17 0.87
N PRO A 249 -13.28 -13.74 0.35
CA PRO A 249 -13.56 -13.76 -1.10
C PRO A 249 -13.81 -12.39 -1.72
N HIS A 250 -14.15 -11.38 -0.91
CA HIS A 250 -14.32 -10.00 -1.35
C HIS A 250 -13.00 -9.22 -1.47
N TYR A 251 -11.88 -9.82 -1.06
CA TYR A 251 -10.55 -9.20 -1.13
C TYR A 251 -9.73 -9.78 -2.27
N PHE A 252 -8.86 -8.94 -2.85
CA PHE A 252 -7.65 -9.43 -3.52
C PHE A 252 -6.52 -9.54 -2.49
N ILE A 253 -5.49 -10.31 -2.82
CA ILE A 253 -4.23 -10.33 -2.08
C ILE A 253 -3.07 -10.55 -3.05
N GLY A 254 -1.93 -9.90 -2.81
CA GLY A 254 -0.76 -10.06 -3.64
C GLY A 254 0.54 -9.84 -2.88
N SER A 255 1.63 -10.22 -3.53
CA SER A 255 2.98 -10.12 -3.01
C SER A 255 3.82 -9.24 -3.91
N ASN A 256 4.62 -8.33 -3.35
CA ASN A 256 5.74 -7.75 -4.11
C ASN A 256 6.70 -8.87 -4.54
N ALA A 257 7.53 -8.60 -5.54
CA ALA A 257 8.63 -9.49 -5.87
C ALA A 257 9.69 -9.51 -4.74
N ASP A 258 10.34 -10.66 -4.56
CA ASP A 258 11.33 -10.94 -3.50
C ASP A 258 12.76 -10.50 -3.85
N LEU A 259 13.01 -10.10 -5.09
CA LEU A 259 14.28 -9.56 -5.54
C LEU A 259 14.35 -8.03 -5.36
N PRO A 260 15.56 -7.46 -5.15
CA PRO A 260 15.73 -6.00 -5.10
C PRO A 260 15.37 -5.37 -6.46
N ILE A 261 15.16 -4.04 -6.49
CA ILE A 261 14.80 -3.21 -7.66
C ILE A 261 13.35 -3.40 -8.16
N VAL A 262 12.72 -4.54 -7.92
CA VAL A 262 11.36 -4.86 -8.46
C VAL A 262 10.20 -4.62 -7.47
N GLY A 263 10.30 -3.63 -6.59
CA GLY A 263 9.12 -3.00 -5.95
C GLY A 263 8.87 -3.24 -4.45
N GLY A 264 9.66 -4.05 -3.74
CA GLY A 264 9.48 -4.26 -2.30
C GLY A 264 10.14 -3.18 -1.43
N SER A 265 9.36 -2.52 -0.55
CA SER A 265 9.88 -1.55 0.43
C SER A 265 10.30 -2.17 1.77
N ILE A 266 9.73 -3.32 2.14
CA ILE A 266 10.05 -4.07 3.38
C ILE A 266 10.29 -5.54 3.03
N LEU A 267 11.48 -5.86 2.51
CA LEU A 267 11.84 -7.25 2.16
C LEU A 267 12.28 -8.09 3.38
N SER A 268 12.47 -7.45 4.54
CA SER A 268 12.99 -8.08 5.76
C SER A 268 11.95 -8.91 6.50
N HIS A 269 10.65 -8.68 6.28
CA HIS A 269 9.56 -9.39 6.93
C HIS A 269 8.53 -9.81 5.88
N ASP A 270 8.27 -11.11 5.81
CA ASP A 270 7.31 -11.77 4.91
C ASP A 270 5.88 -11.26 5.13
N HIS A 271 5.34 -10.63 4.09
CA HIS A 271 4.02 -10.02 4.11
C HIS A 271 3.42 -9.91 2.71
N TYR A 272 2.09 -9.83 2.67
CA TYR A 272 1.28 -9.63 1.48
C TYR A 272 0.44 -8.36 1.65
N GLN A 273 0.05 -7.72 0.54
CA GLN A 273 -0.88 -6.61 0.54
C GLN A 273 -2.24 -7.09 0.04
N ALA A 274 -3.31 -6.65 0.68
CA ALA A 274 -4.67 -7.06 0.39
C ALA A 274 -5.63 -5.87 0.46
N GLY A 275 -6.88 -6.08 0.04
CA GLY A 275 -7.96 -5.14 0.31
C GLY A 275 -9.21 -5.35 -0.52
N CYS A 276 -10.26 -4.61 -0.17
CA CYS A 276 -11.54 -4.59 -0.89
C CYS A 276 -11.52 -3.53 -2.00
N TYR A 277 -10.79 -3.80 -3.09
CA TYR A 277 -10.68 -2.88 -4.20
C TYR A 277 -10.47 -3.62 -5.53
N GLU A 278 -11.08 -3.11 -6.60
CA GLU A 278 -10.95 -3.66 -7.95
C GLU A 278 -10.06 -2.74 -8.81
N PHE A 279 -8.83 -3.19 -9.05
CA PHE A 279 -7.85 -2.47 -9.85
C PHE A 279 -8.09 -2.58 -11.36
N ALA A 280 -7.52 -1.65 -12.12
CA ALA A 280 -7.54 -1.64 -13.59
C ALA A 280 -7.09 -2.98 -14.21
N MET A 281 -5.97 -3.55 -13.76
CA MET A 281 -5.46 -4.84 -14.26
C MET A 281 -6.45 -5.99 -14.04
N THR A 282 -7.27 -5.89 -13.00
CA THR A 282 -8.28 -6.92 -12.72
C THR A 282 -9.37 -6.94 -13.81
N ARG A 283 -9.72 -5.77 -14.35
CA ARG A 283 -10.68 -5.60 -15.45
C ARG A 283 -10.06 -5.83 -16.84
N ALA A 284 -8.73 -5.95 -16.92
CA ALA A 284 -8.03 -6.06 -18.19
C ALA A 284 -8.51 -7.27 -19.01
N GLU A 285 -8.70 -7.05 -20.30
CA GLU A 285 -9.06 -8.08 -21.27
C GLU A 285 -7.90 -9.05 -21.51
N ASP A 286 -8.22 -10.25 -22.00
CA ASP A 286 -7.22 -11.18 -22.47
C ASP A 286 -6.66 -10.70 -23.83
N ALA A 287 -5.33 -10.60 -23.94
CA ALA A 287 -4.67 -10.41 -25.22
C ALA A 287 -4.75 -11.68 -26.08
N PHE A 288 -4.56 -12.85 -25.46
CA PHE A 288 -4.83 -14.16 -26.05
C PHE A 288 -4.77 -15.28 -24.98
N SER A 289 -5.52 -16.36 -25.21
CA SER A 289 -5.50 -17.56 -24.37
C SER A 289 -4.50 -18.61 -24.90
N PHE A 290 -4.05 -19.50 -24.03
CA PHE A 290 -3.21 -20.65 -24.38
C PHE A 290 -3.49 -21.84 -23.46
N GLN A 291 -2.97 -23.00 -23.81
CA GLN A 291 -3.15 -24.24 -23.05
C GLN A 291 -1.87 -24.59 -22.29
N LEU A 292 -2.02 -25.04 -21.05
CA LEU A 292 -0.94 -25.64 -20.26
C LEU A 292 -1.05 -27.16 -20.36
N HIS A 293 -0.11 -27.82 -21.02
CA HIS A 293 -0.21 -29.26 -21.30
C HIS A 293 -0.28 -30.13 -20.03
N ARG A 294 0.43 -29.73 -18.97
CA ARG A 294 0.42 -30.42 -17.67
C ARG A 294 -0.82 -30.10 -16.81
N HIS A 295 -1.56 -29.04 -17.16
CA HIS A 295 -2.71 -28.53 -16.40
C HIS A 295 -3.89 -28.17 -17.32
N PRO A 296 -4.42 -29.14 -18.11
CA PRO A 296 -5.45 -28.87 -19.12
C PRO A 296 -6.78 -28.33 -18.54
N GLN A 297 -6.98 -28.47 -17.23
CA GLN A 297 -8.14 -27.95 -16.49
C GLN A 297 -8.03 -26.47 -16.10
N ILE A 298 -6.85 -25.86 -16.25
CA ILE A 298 -6.61 -24.45 -15.91
C ILE A 298 -6.78 -23.59 -17.15
N GLU A 299 -7.62 -22.57 -17.04
CA GLU A 299 -7.72 -21.54 -18.08
C GLU A 299 -6.53 -20.59 -17.94
N ALA A 300 -5.72 -20.46 -19.00
CA ALA A 300 -4.55 -19.59 -19.01
C ALA A 300 -4.64 -18.54 -20.13
N SER A 301 -4.35 -17.30 -19.78
CA SER A 301 -4.32 -16.19 -20.74
C SER A 301 -3.18 -15.22 -20.45
N VAL A 302 -2.74 -14.54 -21.51
CA VAL A 302 -1.92 -13.33 -21.39
C VAL A 302 -2.86 -12.13 -21.37
N LEU A 303 -2.70 -11.21 -20.42
CA LEU A 303 -3.53 -10.01 -20.34
C LEU A 303 -3.06 -8.94 -21.33
N LYS A 304 -4.01 -8.15 -21.84
CA LYS A 304 -3.73 -6.88 -22.53
C LYS A 304 -3.38 -5.83 -21.49
N TRP A 305 -2.12 -5.85 -21.04
CA TRP A 305 -1.59 -5.01 -19.97
C TRP A 305 -0.18 -4.50 -20.34
N PRO A 306 0.28 -3.32 -19.86
CA PRO A 306 1.60 -2.81 -20.21
C PRO A 306 2.75 -3.68 -19.68
N MET A 307 2.50 -4.46 -18.62
CA MET A 307 3.46 -5.43 -18.09
C MET A 307 3.14 -6.85 -18.56
N SER A 308 4.12 -7.75 -18.43
CA SER A 308 3.95 -9.14 -18.85
C SER A 308 3.21 -9.95 -17.80
N VAL A 309 1.91 -10.17 -18.01
CA VAL A 309 1.02 -10.86 -17.05
C VAL A 309 0.43 -12.12 -17.65
N ILE A 310 0.56 -13.23 -16.94
CA ILE A 310 -0.18 -14.47 -17.20
C ILE A 310 -1.25 -14.63 -16.13
N ARG A 311 -2.51 -14.71 -16.54
CA ARG A 311 -3.65 -14.99 -15.67
C ARG A 311 -3.98 -16.48 -15.74
N LEU A 312 -4.11 -17.11 -14.58
CA LEU A 312 -4.61 -18.46 -14.44
C LEU A 312 -5.97 -18.44 -13.72
N LYS A 313 -6.93 -19.22 -14.19
CA LYS A 313 -8.24 -19.40 -13.55
C LYS A 313 -8.56 -20.86 -13.35
N GLY A 314 -9.21 -21.16 -12.23
CA GLY A 314 -9.63 -22.51 -11.88
C GLY A 314 -10.53 -22.54 -10.65
N THR A 315 -11.15 -23.69 -10.42
CA THR A 315 -12.07 -23.91 -9.28
C THR A 315 -11.42 -24.68 -8.13
N THR A 316 -10.19 -25.16 -8.31
CA THR A 316 -9.44 -25.94 -7.31
C THR A 316 -8.12 -25.26 -7.03
N ILE A 317 -7.92 -24.78 -5.79
CA ILE A 317 -6.72 -24.05 -5.36
C ILE A 317 -5.45 -24.84 -5.67
N ASN A 318 -5.39 -26.12 -5.27
CA ASN A 318 -4.18 -26.94 -5.47
C ASN A 318 -3.76 -27.02 -6.95
N ASN A 319 -4.71 -27.16 -7.87
CA ASN A 319 -4.39 -27.21 -9.31
C ASN A 319 -3.81 -25.88 -9.82
N LEU A 320 -4.30 -24.75 -9.32
CA LEU A 320 -3.74 -23.43 -9.63
C LEU A 320 -2.35 -23.25 -9.03
N VAL A 321 -2.13 -23.72 -7.81
CA VAL A 321 -0.82 -23.68 -7.15
C VAL A 321 0.22 -24.46 -7.94
N GLU A 322 -0.09 -25.68 -8.40
CA GLU A 322 0.81 -26.48 -9.24
C GLU A 322 1.11 -25.78 -10.58
N ALA A 323 0.09 -25.26 -11.25
CA ALA A 323 0.25 -24.56 -12.53
C ALA A 323 1.08 -23.28 -12.40
N ALA A 324 0.83 -22.50 -11.33
CA ALA A 324 1.59 -21.29 -11.04
C ALA A 324 3.05 -21.59 -10.70
N ASP A 325 3.31 -22.66 -9.93
CA ASP A 325 4.67 -23.09 -9.60
C ASP A 325 5.43 -23.61 -10.83
N ASP A 326 4.83 -24.42 -11.70
CA ASP A 326 5.47 -24.86 -12.96
C ASP A 326 5.88 -23.66 -13.85
N ILE A 327 5.00 -22.66 -13.99
CA ILE A 327 5.32 -21.41 -14.70
C ILE A 327 6.46 -20.68 -14.01
N PHE A 328 6.42 -20.55 -12.69
CA PHE A 328 7.43 -19.84 -11.92
C PHE A 328 8.80 -20.52 -11.99
N GLN A 329 8.88 -21.84 -11.81
CA GLN A 329 10.13 -22.59 -11.93
C GLN A 329 10.72 -22.50 -13.34
N THR A 330 9.87 -22.52 -14.38
CA THR A 330 10.31 -22.26 -15.74
C THR A 330 10.86 -20.84 -15.88
N TRP A 331 10.11 -19.83 -15.43
CA TRP A 331 10.49 -18.42 -15.51
C TRP A 331 11.82 -18.14 -14.81
N LYS A 332 12.04 -18.66 -13.61
CA LYS A 332 13.28 -18.46 -12.85
C LYS A 332 14.54 -18.85 -13.62
N ASN A 333 14.43 -19.81 -14.54
CA ASN A 333 15.54 -20.33 -15.33
C ASN A 333 15.52 -19.87 -16.79
N TYR A 334 14.49 -19.12 -17.18
CA TYR A 334 14.25 -18.73 -18.57
C TYR A 334 15.10 -17.53 -18.98
N SER A 335 15.88 -17.70 -20.05
CA SER A 335 16.57 -16.58 -20.73
C SER A 335 16.10 -16.50 -22.16
N ASP A 336 15.90 -15.28 -22.65
CA ASP A 336 15.52 -14.96 -24.01
C ASP A 336 16.25 -13.69 -24.44
N GLN A 337 17.33 -13.89 -25.19
CA GLN A 337 18.17 -12.79 -25.67
C GLN A 337 17.40 -11.84 -26.60
N LEU A 338 16.38 -12.31 -27.32
CA LEU A 338 15.58 -11.46 -28.20
C LEU A 338 14.64 -10.54 -27.43
N ALA A 339 14.37 -10.83 -26.16
CA ALA A 339 13.58 -10.01 -25.26
C ALA A 339 14.45 -9.34 -24.17
N ASP A 340 15.77 -9.40 -24.29
CA ASP A 340 16.73 -8.98 -23.27
C ASP A 340 16.47 -9.60 -21.89
N VAL A 341 15.88 -10.81 -21.83
CA VAL A 341 15.67 -11.53 -20.57
C VAL A 341 16.86 -12.46 -20.34
N ILE A 342 17.51 -12.30 -19.19
CA ILE A 342 18.60 -13.17 -18.74
C ILE A 342 18.28 -13.57 -17.31
N ALA A 343 18.19 -14.87 -17.07
CA ALA A 343 17.82 -15.43 -15.77
C ALA A 343 18.92 -15.25 -14.71
N PHE A 344 20.19 -15.28 -15.12
CA PHE A 344 21.34 -15.22 -14.21
C PHE A 344 22.49 -14.35 -14.75
N THR A 345 23.12 -13.59 -13.86
CA THR A 345 24.47 -13.05 -14.08
C THR A 345 25.40 -13.73 -13.07
N ASP A 346 26.32 -14.55 -13.57
CA ASP A 346 27.06 -15.53 -12.75
C ASP A 346 26.08 -16.39 -11.94
N ASP A 347 26.19 -16.39 -10.60
CA ASP A 347 25.29 -17.12 -9.70
C ASP A 347 24.09 -16.28 -9.21
N THR A 348 23.97 -15.02 -9.65
CA THR A 348 22.90 -14.11 -9.17
C THR A 348 21.63 -14.27 -10.00
N PRO A 349 20.51 -14.73 -9.42
CA PRO A 349 19.23 -14.83 -10.13
C PRO A 349 18.60 -13.45 -10.35
N HIS A 350 17.92 -13.30 -11.49
CA HIS A 350 17.27 -12.05 -11.89
C HIS A 350 15.77 -12.16 -12.11
N ASN A 351 15.25 -13.35 -12.39
CA ASN A 351 13.83 -13.56 -12.67
C ASN A 351 13.04 -13.84 -11.38
N THR A 352 11.89 -13.17 -11.25
CA THR A 352 10.92 -13.41 -10.18
C THR A 352 9.51 -13.04 -10.65
N ILE A 353 8.50 -13.17 -9.80
CA ILE A 353 7.10 -12.88 -10.11
C ILE A 353 6.49 -12.01 -9.02
N THR A 354 5.56 -11.13 -9.40
CA THR A 354 4.60 -10.48 -8.49
C THR A 354 3.27 -11.24 -8.61
N PRO A 355 2.95 -12.17 -7.70
CA PRO A 355 1.70 -12.92 -7.74
C PRO A 355 0.54 -12.17 -7.08
N ILE A 356 -0.64 -12.25 -7.69
CA ILE A 356 -1.84 -11.57 -7.23
C ILE A 356 -3.02 -12.52 -7.35
N ALA A 357 -3.62 -12.90 -6.22
CA ALA A 357 -4.75 -13.79 -6.16
C ALA A 357 -6.05 -13.05 -5.85
N ARG A 358 -7.17 -13.61 -6.34
CA ARG A 358 -8.54 -13.20 -6.00
C ARG A 358 -9.51 -14.36 -6.19
N ASN A 359 -10.72 -14.22 -5.68
CA ASN A 359 -11.82 -15.16 -5.87
C ASN A 359 -13.04 -14.42 -6.42
N ARG A 360 -13.62 -14.92 -7.51
CA ARG A 360 -14.84 -14.38 -8.12
C ARG A 360 -15.88 -15.49 -8.17
N ASN A 361 -16.76 -15.53 -7.17
CA ASN A 361 -17.88 -16.47 -7.11
C ASN A 361 -17.45 -17.95 -7.24
N GLY A 362 -16.36 -18.33 -6.57
CA GLY A 362 -15.83 -19.70 -6.60
C GLY A 362 -14.87 -20.00 -7.76
N ILE A 363 -14.61 -19.02 -8.62
CA ILE A 363 -13.52 -19.06 -9.59
C ILE A 363 -12.33 -18.34 -8.97
N PHE A 364 -11.30 -19.09 -8.62
CA PHE A 364 -10.04 -18.56 -8.15
C PHE A 364 -9.21 -18.09 -9.34
N GLU A 365 -8.61 -16.92 -9.21
CA GLU A 365 -7.68 -16.37 -10.20
C GLU A 365 -6.34 -16.08 -9.53
N ILE A 366 -5.25 -16.35 -10.25
CA ILE A 366 -3.92 -15.86 -9.89
C ILE A 366 -3.25 -15.24 -11.12
N ASP A 367 -2.89 -13.97 -10.98
CA ASP A 367 -2.10 -13.23 -11.97
C ASP A 367 -0.63 -13.34 -11.59
N LEU A 368 0.17 -13.77 -12.56
CA LEU A 368 1.62 -13.92 -12.45
C LEU A 368 2.26 -12.83 -13.32
N VAL A 369 2.66 -11.74 -12.68
CA VAL A 369 3.39 -10.67 -13.38
C VAL A 369 4.87 -11.02 -13.40
N LEU A 370 5.40 -11.30 -14.59
CA LEU A 370 6.79 -11.68 -14.80
C LEU A 370 7.70 -10.46 -14.57
N ARG A 371 8.73 -10.61 -13.74
CA ARG A 371 9.68 -9.55 -13.38
C ARG A 371 11.12 -10.00 -13.61
N ASN A 372 11.97 -9.04 -13.95
CA ASN A 372 13.42 -9.22 -14.01
C ASN A 372 14.11 -7.98 -13.43
N ASN A 373 15.11 -8.15 -12.57
CA ASN A 373 15.77 -7.05 -11.87
C ASN A 373 17.15 -6.66 -12.44
N ARG A 374 17.52 -7.15 -13.62
CA ARG A 374 18.82 -6.88 -14.23
C ARG A 374 18.98 -5.41 -14.58
N THR A 375 20.18 -4.90 -14.42
CA THR A 375 20.59 -3.54 -14.81
C THR A 375 21.54 -3.60 -16.01
N SER A 376 21.73 -2.46 -16.67
CA SER A 376 22.77 -2.28 -17.69
C SER A 376 23.50 -0.94 -17.48
N ALA A 377 24.56 -0.69 -18.25
CA ALA A 377 25.22 0.61 -18.23
C ALA A 377 24.30 1.74 -18.73
N GLU A 378 23.40 1.41 -19.67
CA GLU A 378 22.40 2.35 -20.19
C GLU A 378 21.26 2.57 -19.19
N HIS A 379 20.81 1.51 -18.50
CA HIS A 379 19.75 1.56 -17.50
C HIS A 379 20.27 1.11 -16.14
N PRO A 380 20.98 1.98 -15.40
CA PRO A 380 21.56 1.64 -14.10
C PRO A 380 20.51 1.35 -13.01
N PHE A 381 19.28 1.87 -13.20
CA PHE A 381 18.15 1.61 -12.29
C PHE A 381 17.36 0.35 -12.63
N GLY A 382 17.66 -0.32 -13.75
CA GLY A 382 17.02 -1.55 -14.19
C GLY A 382 16.59 -1.47 -15.65
N ILE A 383 16.85 -2.54 -16.40
CA ILE A 383 16.43 -2.67 -17.82
C ILE A 383 14.91 -2.71 -17.90
N PHE A 384 14.28 -3.42 -16.95
CA PHE A 384 12.84 -3.58 -16.81
C PHE A 384 12.31 -2.77 -15.62
N HIS A 385 12.61 -1.48 -15.65
CA HIS A 385 12.25 -0.49 -14.64
C HIS A 385 11.89 0.81 -15.37
N PRO A 386 11.07 1.72 -14.79
CA PRO A 386 10.92 3.08 -15.30
C PRO A 386 12.26 3.70 -15.72
N HIS A 387 12.33 4.21 -16.95
CA HIS A 387 13.53 4.81 -17.53
C HIS A 387 13.61 6.32 -17.26
N GLU A 388 14.74 6.92 -17.61
CA GLU A 388 15.13 8.29 -17.29
C GLU A 388 14.08 9.34 -17.72
N ASP A 389 13.37 9.11 -18.82
CA ASP A 389 12.37 10.01 -19.40
C ASP A 389 11.08 10.12 -18.57
N VAL A 390 10.88 9.25 -17.58
CA VAL A 390 9.74 9.30 -16.63
C VAL A 390 10.16 9.56 -15.18
N HIS A 391 11.47 9.58 -14.87
CA HIS A 391 11.97 9.79 -13.50
C HIS A 391 11.60 11.15 -12.89
N HIS A 392 11.37 12.15 -13.74
CA HIS A 392 10.92 13.47 -13.29
C HIS A 392 9.54 13.39 -12.59
N ILE A 393 8.70 12.43 -12.98
CA ILE A 393 7.44 12.09 -12.30
C ILE A 393 7.69 11.15 -11.12
N LYS A 394 8.24 9.97 -11.40
CA LYS A 394 8.43 8.91 -10.41
C LYS A 394 9.70 8.14 -10.74
N LYS A 395 10.64 8.15 -9.79
CA LYS A 395 11.92 7.46 -9.92
C LYS A 395 11.93 6.13 -9.15
N GLU A 396 11.03 6.00 -8.18
CA GLU A 396 10.93 4.84 -7.31
C GLU A 396 10.42 3.59 -8.06
N ASN A 397 10.73 2.43 -7.49
CA ASN A 397 10.33 1.13 -8.03
C ASN A 397 8.81 0.99 -8.18
N ILE A 398 8.40 0.27 -9.23
CA ILE A 398 7.00 -0.15 -9.46
C ILE A 398 6.66 -1.31 -8.52
N GLY A 399 5.94 -0.98 -7.44
CA GLY A 399 5.42 -1.93 -6.47
C GLY A 399 4.14 -2.61 -6.94
N LEU A 400 3.67 -3.57 -6.15
CA LEU A 400 2.46 -4.35 -6.40
C LEU A 400 1.23 -3.48 -6.75
N ILE A 401 1.04 -2.35 -6.07
CA ILE A 401 -0.12 -1.47 -6.29
C ILE A 401 -0.04 -0.81 -7.67
N GLU A 402 1.13 -0.29 -8.03
CA GLU A 402 1.37 0.29 -9.35
C GLU A 402 1.24 -0.75 -10.47
N VAL A 403 1.74 -1.98 -10.26
CA VAL A 403 1.60 -3.09 -11.21
C VAL A 403 0.12 -3.32 -11.58
N MET A 404 -0.77 -3.20 -10.60
CA MET A 404 -2.21 -3.40 -10.81
C MET A 404 -2.92 -2.19 -11.46
N GLY A 405 -2.23 -1.06 -11.62
CA GLY A 405 -2.73 0.11 -12.34
C GLY A 405 -3.18 1.28 -11.47
N LEU A 406 -2.70 1.37 -10.22
CA LEU A 406 -2.88 2.56 -9.37
C LEU A 406 -1.54 3.27 -9.14
N ALA A 407 -1.36 4.43 -9.76
CA ALA A 407 -0.14 5.22 -9.64
C ALA A 407 -0.07 5.92 -8.29
N ILE A 408 0.95 5.62 -7.49
CA ILE A 408 1.24 6.34 -6.24
C ILE A 408 2.36 7.34 -6.50
N LEU A 409 1.99 8.61 -6.59
CA LEU A 409 2.87 9.71 -6.96
C LEU A 409 3.28 10.56 -5.75
N PRO A 410 4.51 11.12 -5.75
CA PRO A 410 5.04 11.87 -4.62
C PRO A 410 4.34 13.24 -4.41
N PRO A 411 4.26 13.72 -3.15
CA PRO A 411 3.55 14.96 -2.79
C PRO A 411 4.05 16.21 -3.54
N ARG A 412 5.35 16.27 -3.84
CA ARG A 412 5.99 17.38 -4.60
C ARG A 412 5.33 17.66 -5.95
N LEU A 413 4.74 16.65 -6.59
CA LEU A 413 4.12 16.81 -7.90
C LEU A 413 2.91 17.74 -7.86
N LYS A 414 2.23 17.90 -6.72
CA LYS A 414 1.14 18.88 -6.61
C LYS A 414 1.61 20.29 -6.97
N THR A 415 2.73 20.73 -6.42
CA THR A 415 3.28 22.06 -6.67
C THR A 415 3.97 22.15 -8.02
N GLU A 416 4.68 21.10 -8.42
CA GLU A 416 5.39 21.07 -9.71
C GLU A 416 4.42 21.07 -10.89
N LEU A 417 3.34 20.28 -10.85
CA LEU A 417 2.30 20.27 -11.89
C LEU A 417 1.53 21.59 -11.96
N ALA A 418 1.30 22.25 -10.82
CA ALA A 418 0.72 23.59 -10.81
C ALA A 418 1.61 24.61 -11.53
N ALA A 419 2.94 24.52 -11.36
CA ALA A 419 3.88 25.38 -12.07
C ALA A 419 3.88 25.11 -13.59
N ILE A 420 3.86 23.84 -14.00
CA ILE A 420 3.75 23.46 -15.42
C ILE A 420 2.42 23.98 -16.00
N LYS A 421 1.32 23.85 -15.26
CA LYS A 421 0.01 24.35 -15.68
C LYS A 421 0.03 25.85 -16.01
N GLU A 422 0.59 26.67 -15.12
CA GLU A 422 0.67 28.11 -15.37
C GLU A 422 1.55 28.44 -16.60
N PHE A 423 2.63 27.69 -16.83
CA PHE A 423 3.45 27.81 -18.03
C PHE A 423 2.66 27.49 -19.32
N LEU A 424 1.88 26.40 -19.33
CA LEU A 424 1.04 26.01 -20.48
C LEU A 424 -0.06 27.03 -20.81
N LEU A 425 -0.43 27.87 -19.84
CA LEU A 425 -1.37 28.98 -20.00
C LEU A 425 -0.70 30.30 -20.46
N GLY A 426 0.60 30.26 -20.79
CA GLY A 426 1.37 31.44 -21.18
C GLY A 426 1.66 32.41 -20.03
N ARG A 427 1.51 31.98 -18.77
CA ARG A 427 1.72 32.83 -17.59
C ARG A 427 3.13 32.63 -17.03
N PRO A 428 3.72 33.66 -16.40
CA PRO A 428 5.02 33.53 -15.74
C PRO A 428 4.97 32.45 -14.65
N SER A 429 5.81 31.44 -14.77
CA SER A 429 5.92 30.34 -13.82
C SER A 429 7.36 29.85 -13.73
N ARG A 430 7.76 29.34 -12.57
CA ARG A 430 9.07 28.73 -12.35
C ARG A 430 8.93 27.22 -12.39
N ILE A 431 9.26 26.63 -13.53
CA ILE A 431 9.33 25.17 -13.70
C ILE A 431 10.68 24.68 -13.18
N GLU A 432 10.68 23.57 -12.43
CA GLU A 432 11.92 22.91 -12.02
C GLU A 432 12.65 22.33 -13.23
N ALA A 433 13.98 22.40 -13.24
CA ALA A 433 14.79 22.06 -14.42
C ALA A 433 14.51 20.66 -14.99
N HIS A 434 14.20 19.69 -14.13
CA HIS A 434 13.92 18.31 -14.54
C HIS A 434 12.53 18.12 -15.19
N HIS A 435 11.65 19.12 -15.16
CA HIS A 435 10.35 19.10 -15.82
C HIS A 435 10.31 19.95 -17.10
N LEU A 436 11.36 20.74 -17.37
CA LEU A 436 11.34 21.75 -18.43
C LEU A 436 11.12 21.15 -19.81
N GLU A 437 11.87 20.09 -20.16
CA GLU A 437 11.75 19.40 -21.44
C GLU A 437 10.34 18.86 -21.67
N TRP A 438 9.73 18.28 -20.64
CA TRP A 438 8.36 17.79 -20.71
C TRP A 438 7.36 18.95 -20.88
N ALA A 439 7.52 20.04 -20.12
CA ALA A 439 6.65 21.21 -20.22
C ALA A 439 6.72 21.87 -21.62
N GLU A 440 7.92 21.99 -22.20
CA GLU A 440 8.13 22.49 -23.55
C GLU A 440 7.49 21.58 -24.61
N HIS A 441 7.65 20.26 -24.45
CA HIS A 441 7.02 19.27 -25.31
C HIS A 441 5.48 19.42 -25.29
N LEU A 442 4.88 19.47 -24.09
CA LEU A 442 3.43 19.66 -23.92
C LEU A 442 2.94 20.96 -24.57
N ASN A 443 3.68 22.05 -24.39
CA ASN A 443 3.35 23.35 -24.98
C ASN A 443 3.39 23.29 -26.52
N SER A 444 4.34 22.54 -27.08
CA SER A 444 4.47 22.37 -28.53
C SER A 444 3.35 21.50 -29.14
N GLU A 445 2.94 20.45 -28.42
CA GLU A 445 1.93 19.49 -28.87
C GLU A 445 0.53 20.08 -28.81
N TYR A 446 0.16 20.63 -27.65
CA TYR A 446 -1.20 21.10 -27.40
C TYR A 446 -1.45 22.54 -27.84
N ARG A 447 -0.38 23.32 -28.09
CA ARG A 447 -0.38 24.78 -28.36
C ARG A 447 -1.00 25.56 -27.18
N GLU A 448 -0.67 26.86 -27.06
CA GLU A 448 -1.05 27.69 -25.90
C GLU A 448 -2.51 27.46 -25.45
N LEU A 449 -2.66 26.90 -24.26
CA LEU A 449 -3.96 26.55 -23.70
C LEU A 449 -4.57 27.81 -23.08
N SER A 450 -5.82 28.12 -23.40
CA SER A 450 -6.50 29.32 -22.90
C SER A 450 -7.38 29.09 -21.66
N SER A 451 -7.62 27.82 -21.29
CA SER A 451 -8.49 27.44 -20.17
C SER A 451 -7.74 26.62 -19.12
N GLN A 452 -7.94 26.98 -17.84
CA GLN A 452 -7.38 26.24 -16.71
C GLN A 452 -7.89 24.79 -16.65
N GLU A 453 -9.16 24.56 -16.95
CA GLU A 453 -9.76 23.22 -16.94
C GLU A 453 -9.15 22.36 -18.05
N HIS A 454 -8.91 22.95 -19.23
CA HIS A 454 -8.29 22.22 -20.33
C HIS A 454 -6.82 21.90 -20.03
N ALA A 455 -6.05 22.85 -19.48
CA ALA A 455 -4.68 22.61 -19.07
C ALA A 455 -4.55 21.55 -17.96
N GLU A 456 -5.47 21.55 -16.99
CA GLU A 456 -5.54 20.52 -15.96
C GLU A 456 -5.85 19.14 -16.58
N SER A 457 -6.82 19.05 -17.47
CA SER A 457 -7.19 17.80 -18.17
C SER A 457 -6.03 17.24 -18.99
N VAL A 458 -5.32 18.10 -19.74
CA VAL A 458 -4.11 17.71 -20.49
C VAL A 458 -3.05 17.17 -19.54
N LEU A 459 -2.75 17.87 -18.45
CA LEU A 459 -1.74 17.40 -17.48
C LEU A 459 -2.12 16.07 -16.83
N GLN A 460 -3.39 15.90 -16.44
CA GLN A 460 -3.87 14.65 -15.86
C GLN A 460 -3.75 13.48 -16.86
N LYS A 461 -4.14 13.70 -18.12
CA LYS A 461 -3.99 12.72 -19.19
C LYS A 461 -2.52 12.35 -19.42
N GLU A 462 -1.66 13.36 -19.59
CA GLU A 462 -0.25 13.13 -19.90
C GLU A 462 0.54 12.54 -18.73
N LEU A 463 0.15 12.86 -17.49
CA LEU A 463 0.66 12.19 -16.31
C LEU A 463 0.24 10.71 -16.27
N GLY A 464 -0.99 10.40 -16.66
CA GLY A 464 -1.44 9.01 -16.87
C GLY A 464 -0.63 8.29 -17.96
N ASN A 465 -0.35 8.94 -19.09
CA ASN A 465 0.49 8.39 -20.15
C ASN A 465 1.92 8.11 -19.66
N LYS A 466 2.52 9.03 -18.90
CA LYS A 466 3.84 8.83 -18.28
C LYS A 466 3.86 7.65 -17.31
N PHE A 467 2.76 7.44 -16.56
CA PHE A 467 2.62 6.26 -15.70
C PHE A 467 2.51 4.97 -16.51
N VAL A 468 1.70 4.94 -17.57
CA VAL A 468 1.60 3.77 -18.48
C VAL A 468 2.96 3.44 -19.08
N LYS A 469 3.68 4.45 -19.57
CA LYS A 469 5.04 4.30 -20.10
C LYS A 469 5.97 3.66 -19.06
N ALA A 470 5.92 4.11 -17.81
CA ALA A 470 6.70 3.54 -16.72
C ALA A 470 6.40 2.05 -16.48
N LEU A 471 5.14 1.61 -16.67
CA LEU A 471 4.75 0.20 -16.61
C LEU A 471 5.24 -0.58 -17.85
N GLU A 472 5.17 0.01 -19.05
CA GLU A 472 5.66 -0.59 -20.29
C GLU A 472 7.19 -0.81 -20.27
N ASP A 473 7.92 0.12 -19.68
CA ASP A 473 9.37 -0.02 -19.45
C ASP A 473 9.66 -1.19 -18.51
N ALA A 474 8.79 -1.41 -17.52
CA ALA A 474 8.88 -2.53 -16.57
C ALA A 474 8.41 -3.89 -17.13
N GLY A 475 7.82 -3.94 -18.33
CA GLY A 475 7.41 -5.17 -19.00
C GLY A 475 8.58 -5.95 -19.60
N VAL A 476 8.64 -7.26 -19.34
CA VAL A 476 9.77 -8.13 -19.77
C VAL A 476 9.58 -8.74 -21.16
N LEU A 477 8.40 -9.31 -21.43
CA LEU A 477 7.98 -9.86 -22.72
C LEU A 477 7.02 -8.87 -23.37
N LYS A 478 7.55 -7.98 -24.21
CA LYS A 478 6.78 -6.87 -24.82
C LYS A 478 6.00 -7.27 -26.07
N GLU A 479 6.40 -8.35 -26.74
CA GLU A 479 5.77 -8.83 -27.97
C GLU A 479 5.11 -10.20 -27.79
N ARG A 480 4.03 -10.46 -28.55
CA ARG A 480 3.37 -11.78 -28.58
C ARG A 480 4.34 -12.92 -28.89
N LYS A 481 5.31 -12.72 -29.78
CA LYS A 481 6.30 -13.77 -30.11
C LYS A 481 7.17 -14.14 -28.91
N ALA A 482 7.50 -13.19 -28.05
CA ALA A 482 8.28 -13.44 -26.83
C ALA A 482 7.47 -14.28 -25.83
N PHE A 483 6.19 -13.95 -25.62
CA PHE A 483 5.29 -14.80 -24.84
C PHE A 483 5.17 -16.22 -25.40
N MET A 484 4.99 -16.37 -26.70
CA MET A 484 4.85 -17.71 -27.30
C MET A 484 6.11 -18.58 -27.09
N ARG A 485 7.32 -17.99 -27.17
CA ARG A 485 8.56 -18.74 -26.84
C ARG A 485 8.60 -19.16 -25.38
N PHE A 486 8.17 -18.29 -24.46
CA PHE A 486 8.11 -18.63 -23.05
C PHE A 486 7.07 -19.71 -22.75
N ILE A 487 5.86 -19.59 -23.31
CA ILE A 487 4.77 -20.57 -23.17
C ILE A 487 5.21 -21.93 -23.73
N GLU A 488 5.91 -21.96 -24.86
CA GLU A 488 6.48 -23.18 -25.41
C GLU A 488 7.48 -23.81 -24.43
N ALA A 489 8.37 -23.02 -23.82
CA ALA A 489 9.30 -23.52 -22.81
C ALA A 489 8.58 -24.10 -21.57
N VAL A 490 7.49 -23.47 -21.12
CA VAL A 490 6.64 -24.00 -20.03
C VAL A 490 6.03 -25.36 -20.42
N ASN A 491 5.55 -25.48 -21.66
CA ASN A 491 4.92 -26.70 -22.17
C ASN A 491 5.91 -27.82 -22.53
N GLN A 492 7.20 -27.51 -22.68
CA GLN A 492 8.27 -28.48 -23.00
C GLN A 492 8.88 -29.17 -21.78
N GLN A 493 8.55 -28.79 -20.54
CA GLN A 493 8.99 -29.49 -19.32
C GLN A 493 8.34 -30.88 -19.12
N ILE A 494 8.22 -31.65 -20.20
CA ILE A 494 7.82 -33.06 -20.18
C ILE A 494 9.09 -33.87 -19.92
N ASN A 495 9.41 -34.12 -18.65
CA ASN A 495 10.27 -35.22 -18.23
C ASN A 495 9.89 -35.71 -16.84
#